data_AF-X6LIV0-F1
#
_entry.id   AF-X6LIV0-F1
#
_cell.length_a   1.000
_cell.length_b   1.000
_cell.length_c   1.000
_cell.angle_alpha   90.00
_cell.angle_beta   90.00
_cell.angle_gamma   90.00
#
_symmetry.space_group_name_H-M   'P 1'
#
loop_
_entity.id
_entity.type
_entity.pdbx_description
1 polymer ?
#
loop_
_entity_poly.entity_id
_entity_poly.type
_entity_poly.pdbx_seq_one_letter_code
_entity_poly.pdbx_strand_id
1 'polypeptide(L)'
;MINKGKILSNDVFNLCWLHNKNKMEDAMLQKCEELLNIEKLYNNINDQKWLEECVMDNRNLLLWMNEVKGSEHENKEENIITNNKDQNETFEKRLKWHDLQTKCIKEIEKAEKKLKKAFEKEITSNEESLDNYKKLTQFNIKSCVKHRDKDKECRQDNDLNGVKSIFNEQELLKIQISSEDMAFNFKYVYDFEVYLNELLARAHIMNDPFQAEMENIFRSCEGCKFEPGPIKTHNQCKLKAQVEYKDKKFPKSAHIIDVLRCQATFPNIERLVQGLEHFTSLIRSPQYSEKFKVVRVKNVFEDAQQGKNDNNNNEITSFNIPQKNKDVKINLLFTKDGKSIVGEVQFLFEIMS
;
A
#
# COMPACT_ATOMS: atom_id res chain seq x y z
N MET A 1 -15.37 -16.23 -3.26
CA MET A 1 -14.39 -15.19 -3.65
C MET A 1 -13.47 -14.86 -2.49
N ILE A 2 -14.02 -14.63 -1.28
CA ILE A 2 -13.29 -14.41 -0.02
C ILE A 2 -12.20 -15.47 0.22
N ASN A 3 -12.55 -16.77 0.16
CA ASN A 3 -11.58 -17.85 0.40
C ASN A 3 -10.37 -17.82 -0.57
N LYS A 4 -10.55 -17.22 -1.77
CA LYS A 4 -9.48 -17.04 -2.77
C LYS A 4 -8.69 -15.74 -2.59
N GLY A 5 -8.88 -15.00 -1.49
CA GLY A 5 -8.23 -13.70 -1.24
C GLY A 5 -8.71 -12.58 -2.18
N LYS A 6 -9.79 -12.79 -2.93
CA LYS A 6 -10.31 -11.78 -3.85
C LYS A 6 -11.16 -10.77 -3.09
N ILE A 7 -10.87 -9.49 -3.32
CA ILE A 7 -11.64 -8.37 -2.80
C ILE A 7 -13.01 -8.35 -3.47
N LEU A 8 -14.07 -8.42 -2.68
CA LEU A 8 -15.44 -8.10 -3.12
C LEU A 8 -15.64 -6.59 -2.93
N SER A 9 -16.40 -5.95 -3.83
CA SER A 9 -16.86 -4.60 -3.52
C SER A 9 -17.71 -4.64 -2.25
N ASN A 10 -17.65 -3.57 -1.46
CA ASN A 10 -18.41 -3.46 -0.22
C ASN A 10 -19.90 -3.71 -0.45
N ASP A 11 -20.45 -3.19 -1.54
CA ASP A 11 -21.86 -3.35 -1.89
C ASP A 11 -22.23 -4.82 -2.14
N VAL A 12 -21.39 -5.55 -2.89
CA VAL A 12 -21.65 -6.97 -3.17
C VAL A 12 -21.45 -7.81 -1.92
N PHE A 13 -20.44 -7.51 -1.10
CA PHE A 13 -20.26 -8.17 0.20
C PHE A 13 -21.48 -7.95 1.09
N ASN A 14 -21.91 -6.69 1.25
CA ASN A 14 -23.04 -6.31 2.09
C ASN A 14 -24.35 -6.92 1.58
N LEU A 15 -24.55 -6.99 0.27
CA LEU A 15 -25.72 -7.66 -0.32
C LEU A 15 -25.71 -9.17 -0.05
N CYS A 16 -24.55 -9.82 -0.18
CA CYS A 16 -24.39 -11.24 0.17
C CYS A 16 -24.59 -11.47 1.68
N TRP A 17 -24.11 -10.54 2.50
CA TRP A 17 -24.25 -10.55 3.96
C TRP A 17 -25.72 -10.47 4.39
N LEU A 18 -26.50 -9.58 3.78
CA LEU A 18 -27.94 -9.47 4.04
C LEU A 18 -28.71 -10.74 3.65
N HIS A 19 -28.25 -11.46 2.62
CA HIS A 19 -28.90 -12.70 2.18
C HIS A 19 -28.49 -13.91 3.03
N ASN A 20 -27.21 -14.05 3.38
CA ASN A 20 -26.72 -15.20 4.14
C ASN A 20 -25.59 -14.81 5.09
N LYS A 21 -25.98 -14.17 6.19
CA LYS A 21 -25.09 -13.68 7.23
C LYS A 21 -24.12 -14.75 7.73
N ASN A 22 -24.62 -15.91 8.16
CA ASN A 22 -23.80 -16.96 8.77
C ASN A 22 -22.72 -17.47 7.81
N LYS A 23 -23.08 -17.74 6.54
CA LYS A 23 -22.10 -18.22 5.55
C LYS A 23 -21.04 -17.19 5.22
N MET A 24 -21.41 -15.90 5.19
CA MET A 24 -20.48 -14.81 4.94
C MET A 24 -19.55 -14.58 6.16
N GLU A 25 -20.09 -14.67 7.37
CA GLU A 25 -19.34 -14.64 8.63
C GLU A 25 -18.32 -15.78 8.68
N ASP A 26 -18.75 -17.02 8.46
CA ASP A 26 -17.87 -18.19 8.48
C ASP A 26 -16.77 -18.10 7.42
N ALA A 27 -17.11 -17.70 6.19
CA ALA A 27 -16.13 -17.56 5.11
C ALA A 27 -15.09 -16.46 5.40
N MET A 28 -15.53 -15.34 5.99
CA MET A 28 -14.64 -14.24 6.34
C MET A 28 -13.76 -14.60 7.54
N LEU A 29 -14.34 -15.23 8.57
CA LEU A 29 -13.62 -15.71 9.75
C LEU A 29 -12.57 -16.74 9.34
N GLN A 30 -12.97 -17.77 8.60
CA GLN A 30 -12.07 -18.79 8.08
C GLN A 30 -10.93 -18.14 7.29
N LYS A 31 -11.23 -17.14 6.46
CA LYS A 31 -10.18 -16.47 5.68
C LYS A 31 -9.23 -15.67 6.57
N CYS A 32 -9.74 -14.93 7.54
CA CYS A 32 -8.89 -14.25 8.51
C CYS A 32 -8.01 -15.26 9.25
N GLU A 33 -8.55 -16.40 9.70
CA GLU A 33 -7.76 -17.42 10.38
C GLU A 33 -6.69 -18.07 9.49
N GLU A 34 -6.99 -18.30 8.20
CA GLU A 34 -6.00 -18.74 7.22
C GLU A 34 -4.85 -17.73 7.06
N LEU A 35 -5.17 -16.43 7.01
CA LEU A 35 -4.21 -15.36 6.81
C LEU A 35 -3.42 -15.05 8.09
N LEU A 36 -4.04 -15.16 9.26
CA LEU A 36 -3.44 -14.92 10.58
C LEU A 36 -2.42 -15.99 11.02
N ASN A 37 -2.05 -16.93 10.15
CA ASN A 37 -0.94 -17.80 10.41
C ASN A 37 0.38 -17.00 10.38
N ILE A 38 0.95 -16.75 11.57
CA ILE A 38 2.16 -15.94 11.79
C ILE A 38 3.33 -16.33 10.90
N GLU A 39 3.50 -17.62 10.61
CA GLU A 39 4.60 -18.12 9.78
C GLU A 39 4.48 -17.64 8.32
N LYS A 40 3.26 -17.31 7.89
CA LYS A 40 2.96 -16.79 6.55
C LYS A 40 2.75 -15.28 6.53
N LEU A 41 2.11 -14.72 7.55
CA LEU A 41 1.74 -13.30 7.61
C LEU A 41 2.98 -12.39 7.48
N TYR A 42 4.06 -12.77 8.16
CA TYR A 42 5.34 -12.07 8.09
C TYR A 42 5.98 -12.12 6.69
N ASN A 43 5.90 -13.27 6.03
CA ASN A 43 6.52 -13.54 4.74
C ASN A 43 5.65 -13.06 3.56
N ASN A 44 4.38 -12.73 3.79
CA ASN A 44 3.45 -12.31 2.75
C ASN A 44 2.80 -10.96 3.09
N ILE A 45 3.48 -9.88 2.70
CA ILE A 45 3.04 -8.48 2.87
C ILE A 45 1.64 -8.24 2.30
N ASN A 46 1.29 -8.93 1.22
CA ASN A 46 -0.02 -8.77 0.60
C ASN A 46 -1.15 -9.31 1.48
N ASP A 47 -0.90 -10.37 2.24
CA ASP A 47 -1.88 -10.94 3.17
C ASP A 47 -2.12 -10.00 4.37
N GLN A 48 -1.05 -9.39 4.90
CA GLN A 48 -1.17 -8.36 5.94
C GLN A 48 -1.95 -7.16 5.43
N LYS A 49 -1.58 -6.59 4.27
CA LYS A 49 -2.30 -5.46 3.68
C LYS A 49 -3.76 -5.79 3.39
N TRP A 50 -4.04 -7.01 2.95
CA TRP A 50 -5.42 -7.45 2.73
C TRP A 50 -6.21 -7.43 4.04
N LEU A 51 -5.65 -7.92 5.16
CA LEU A 51 -6.31 -7.87 6.46
C LEU A 51 -6.54 -6.43 6.94
N GLU A 52 -5.54 -5.57 6.80
CA GLU A 52 -5.64 -4.14 7.13
C GLU A 52 -6.74 -3.46 6.29
N GLU A 53 -6.63 -3.51 4.96
CA GLU A 53 -7.51 -2.78 4.04
C GLU A 53 -8.93 -3.37 3.98
N CYS A 54 -9.07 -4.71 3.94
CA CYS A 54 -10.35 -5.36 3.69
C CYS A 54 -11.12 -5.70 4.95
N VAL A 55 -10.47 -5.74 6.11
CA VAL A 55 -11.10 -6.13 7.38
C VAL A 55 -11.03 -4.99 8.38
N MET A 56 -9.82 -4.59 8.77
CA MET A 56 -9.60 -3.68 9.90
C MET A 56 -10.03 -2.24 9.59
N ASP A 57 -9.68 -1.73 8.41
CA ASP A 57 -9.92 -0.34 8.02
C ASP A 57 -11.27 -0.16 7.31
N ASN A 58 -11.91 -1.26 6.90
CA ASN A 58 -13.16 -1.23 6.15
C ASN A 58 -14.38 -1.09 7.05
N ARG A 59 -14.66 0.15 7.46
CA ARG A 59 -15.83 0.52 8.28
C ARG A 59 -17.18 0.33 7.58
N ASN A 60 -17.19 0.08 6.28
CA ASN A 60 -18.42 -0.02 5.48
C ASN A 60 -19.01 -1.45 5.46
N LEU A 61 -18.36 -2.42 6.10
CA LEU A 61 -18.87 -3.78 6.15
C LEU A 61 -19.99 -3.89 7.17
N LEU A 62 -21.18 -4.32 6.73
CA LEU A 62 -22.35 -4.53 7.60
C LEU A 62 -22.10 -5.58 8.69
N LEU A 63 -21.03 -6.38 8.57
CA LEU A 63 -20.61 -7.31 9.61
C LEU A 63 -20.30 -6.61 10.94
N TRP A 64 -19.79 -5.37 10.89
CA TRP A 64 -19.47 -4.57 12.08
C TRP A 64 -20.72 -4.01 12.78
N MET A 65 -21.88 -4.00 12.11
CA MET A 65 -23.12 -3.41 12.64
C MET A 65 -24.03 -4.41 13.35
N ASN A 66 -23.63 -5.68 13.45
CA ASN A 66 -24.46 -6.67 14.14
C ASN A 66 -24.34 -6.56 15.66
N GLU A 67 -25.30 -5.84 16.27
CA GLU A 67 -25.70 -6.10 17.64
C GLU A 67 -26.53 -7.40 17.68
N VAL A 68 -26.17 -8.33 18.57
CA VAL A 68 -26.94 -9.58 18.70
C VAL A 68 -27.79 -9.51 19.96
N LYS A 69 -29.12 -9.55 19.73
CA LYS A 69 -30.14 -9.78 20.77
C LYS A 69 -29.79 -11.05 21.53
N GLY A 70 -29.73 -10.93 22.86
CA GLY A 70 -29.39 -12.04 23.74
C GLY A 70 -30.28 -13.26 23.46
N SER A 71 -29.66 -14.40 23.22
CA SER A 71 -30.36 -15.68 23.19
C SER A 71 -30.84 -16.00 24.61
N GLU A 72 -32.11 -15.74 24.87
CA GLU A 72 -32.90 -16.44 25.88
C GLU A 72 -32.98 -17.90 25.44
N HIS A 73 -32.12 -18.77 26.00
CA HIS A 73 -32.42 -20.15 26.34
C HIS A 73 -31.13 -20.90 26.64
N GLU A 74 -30.84 -21.04 27.92
CA GLU A 74 -30.40 -22.29 28.52
C GLU A 74 -30.78 -22.23 30.00
N ASN A 75 -32.02 -22.66 30.28
CA ASN A 75 -32.54 -22.88 31.63
C ASN A 75 -32.89 -24.35 31.74
N LYS A 76 -32.23 -25.02 32.70
CA LYS A 76 -32.55 -26.25 33.48
C LYS A 76 -31.18 -26.90 33.81
N GLU A 77 -30.71 -27.00 35.06
CA GLU A 77 -31.40 -27.41 36.29
C GLU A 77 -30.81 -26.78 37.58
N GLU A 78 -31.74 -26.34 38.43
CA GLU A 78 -31.88 -26.42 39.90
C GLU A 78 -30.75 -26.17 40.94
N ASN A 79 -31.13 -25.28 41.89
CA ASN A 79 -30.76 -25.14 43.32
C ASN A 79 -29.39 -24.50 43.64
N ILE A 80 -29.23 -23.45 44.47
CA ILE A 80 -29.78 -23.16 45.81
C ILE A 80 -29.77 -21.64 46.09
N ILE A 81 -30.73 -21.19 46.91
CA ILE A 81 -30.94 -19.84 47.45
C ILE A 81 -29.81 -19.41 48.41
N THR A 82 -29.24 -18.21 48.24
CA THR A 82 -29.09 -17.20 49.32
C THR A 82 -28.63 -15.82 48.81
N ASN A 83 -29.30 -14.80 49.35
CA ASN A 83 -29.13 -13.37 49.08
C ASN A 83 -27.84 -12.78 49.67
N ASN A 84 -27.06 -12.00 48.90
CA ASN A 84 -26.90 -10.54 49.11
C ASN A 84 -25.75 -9.91 48.30
N LYS A 85 -26.13 -8.84 47.58
CA LYS A 85 -25.46 -7.57 47.28
C LYS A 85 -24.14 -7.51 46.47
N ASP A 86 -24.32 -6.88 45.31
CA ASP A 86 -23.41 -5.94 44.65
C ASP A 86 -22.09 -6.47 44.13
N GLN A 87 -22.19 -7.27 43.08
CA GLN A 87 -21.27 -7.18 41.93
C GLN A 87 -22.09 -7.18 40.65
N ASN A 88 -22.43 -5.98 40.15
CA ASN A 88 -22.79 -5.78 38.75
C ASN A 88 -21.51 -6.01 37.93
N GLU A 89 -21.10 -7.27 37.78
CA GLU A 89 -20.27 -7.66 36.65
C GLU A 89 -21.16 -7.65 35.42
N THR A 90 -21.21 -6.49 34.78
CA THR A 90 -21.57 -6.36 33.38
C THR A 90 -20.66 -7.31 32.61
N PHE A 91 -21.12 -8.55 32.39
CA PHE A 91 -20.52 -9.44 31.41
C PHE A 91 -20.73 -8.78 30.05
N GLU A 92 -19.81 -7.88 29.70
CA GLU A 92 -19.67 -7.32 28.37
C GLU A 92 -19.63 -8.51 27.42
N LYS A 93 -20.74 -8.72 26.72
CA LYS A 93 -20.82 -9.67 25.61
C LYS A 93 -19.85 -9.19 24.54
N ARG A 94 -18.59 -9.61 24.64
CA ARG A 94 -17.58 -9.37 23.62
C ARG A 94 -18.09 -9.93 22.31
N LEU A 95 -18.25 -9.05 21.34
CA LEU A 95 -18.61 -9.40 19.98
C LEU A 95 -17.55 -10.37 19.44
N LYS A 96 -17.95 -11.47 18.80
CA LYS A 96 -17.01 -12.38 18.10
C LYS A 96 -16.07 -11.62 17.14
N TRP A 97 -16.55 -10.52 16.57
CA TRP A 97 -15.77 -9.63 15.72
C TRP A 97 -14.76 -8.78 16.47
N HIS A 98 -15.07 -8.35 17.70
CA HIS A 98 -14.09 -7.69 18.56
C HIS A 98 -13.00 -8.69 18.97
N ASP A 99 -13.35 -9.95 19.25
CA ASP A 99 -12.37 -11.00 19.51
C ASP A 99 -11.50 -11.27 18.28
N LEU A 100 -12.08 -11.34 17.08
CA LEU A 100 -11.32 -11.48 15.83
C LEU A 100 -10.42 -10.27 15.58
N GLN A 101 -10.94 -9.05 15.73
CA GLN A 101 -10.17 -7.82 15.59
C GLN A 101 -8.99 -7.80 16.59
N THR A 102 -9.24 -8.18 17.84
CA THR A 102 -8.20 -8.30 18.87
C THR A 102 -7.17 -9.36 18.50
N LYS A 103 -7.62 -10.50 17.96
CA LYS A 103 -6.73 -11.57 17.44
C LYS A 103 -5.87 -11.05 16.28
N CYS A 104 -6.47 -10.35 15.31
CA CYS A 104 -5.76 -9.71 14.20
C CYS A 104 -4.69 -8.74 14.72
N ILE A 105 -5.04 -7.83 15.63
CA ILE A 105 -4.11 -6.85 16.21
C ILE A 105 -2.95 -7.57 16.88
N LYS A 106 -3.23 -8.55 17.75
CA LYS A 106 -2.19 -9.31 18.47
C LYS A 106 -1.25 -10.05 17.52
N GLU A 107 -1.77 -10.62 16.44
CA GLU A 107 -0.93 -11.34 15.47
C GLU A 107 -0.12 -10.39 14.59
N ILE A 108 -0.68 -9.24 14.19
CA ILE A 108 0.07 -8.16 13.52
C ILE A 108 1.21 -7.68 14.42
N GLU A 109 0.93 -7.35 15.69
CA GLU A 109 1.96 -6.94 16.65
C GLU A 109 3.05 -8.01 16.84
N LYS A 110 2.68 -9.29 16.82
CA LYS A 110 3.63 -10.40 16.92
C LYS A 110 4.50 -10.50 15.66
N ALA A 111 3.92 -10.32 14.48
CA ALA A 111 4.65 -10.28 13.22
C ALA A 111 5.60 -9.06 13.18
N GLU A 112 5.15 -7.88 13.60
CA GLU A 112 5.98 -6.66 13.71
C GLU A 112 7.13 -6.83 14.72
N LYS A 113 6.90 -7.52 15.84
CA LYS A 113 7.98 -7.85 16.79
C LYS A 113 9.01 -8.81 16.20
N LYS A 114 8.57 -9.83 15.46
CA LYS A 114 9.48 -10.75 14.76
C LYS A 114 10.28 -10.01 13.68
N LEU A 115 9.60 -9.15 12.93
CA LEU A 115 10.18 -8.27 11.93
C LEU A 115 11.31 -7.42 12.48
N LYS A 116 11.01 -6.72 13.57
CA LYS A 116 11.98 -5.86 14.24
C LYS A 116 13.21 -6.64 14.68
N LYS A 117 13.02 -7.83 15.27
CA LYS A 117 14.13 -8.71 15.70
C LYS A 117 14.99 -9.19 14.53
N ALA A 118 14.37 -9.52 13.40
CA ALA A 118 15.09 -9.95 12.20
C ALA A 118 15.93 -8.79 11.62
N PHE A 119 15.36 -7.59 11.53
CA PHE A 119 16.11 -6.38 11.18
C PHE A 119 17.24 -6.09 12.17
N GLU A 120 16.98 -6.16 13.47
CA GLU A 120 17.99 -6.00 14.53
C GLU A 120 19.18 -6.94 14.29
N LYS A 121 18.90 -8.22 14.06
CA LYS A 121 19.92 -9.25 13.81
C LYS A 121 20.72 -8.96 12.54
N GLU A 122 20.05 -8.59 11.45
CA GLU A 122 20.69 -8.28 10.18
C GLU A 122 21.62 -7.06 10.28
N ILE A 123 21.12 -5.96 10.84
CA ILE A 123 21.86 -4.70 10.99
C ILE A 123 23.07 -4.87 11.91
N THR A 124 22.96 -5.70 12.95
CA THR A 124 24.03 -5.91 13.96
C THR A 124 24.91 -7.13 13.67
N SER A 125 24.70 -7.81 12.53
CA SER A 125 25.44 -9.03 12.20
C SER A 125 26.96 -8.77 12.02
N ASN A 126 27.33 -7.61 11.47
CA ASN A 126 28.70 -7.13 11.33
C ASN A 126 28.75 -5.61 11.08
N GLU A 127 29.94 -5.02 11.11
CA GLU A 127 30.14 -3.57 10.88
C GLU A 127 29.70 -3.12 9.48
N GLU A 128 29.91 -3.96 8.47
CA GLU A 128 29.54 -3.67 7.08
C GLU A 128 28.02 -3.58 6.89
N SER A 129 27.25 -4.43 7.56
CA SER A 129 25.78 -4.41 7.55
C SER A 129 25.24 -3.14 8.19
N LEU A 130 25.87 -2.68 9.27
CA LEU A 130 25.54 -1.41 9.89
C LEU A 130 25.86 -0.23 8.95
N ASP A 131 27.00 -0.26 8.25
CA ASP A 131 27.35 0.75 7.26
C ASP A 131 26.38 0.77 6.08
N ASN A 132 26.01 -0.39 5.55
CA ASN A 132 25.01 -0.52 4.50
C ASN A 132 23.62 -0.04 4.95
N TYR A 133 23.22 -0.32 6.18
CA TYR A 133 21.98 0.24 6.74
C TYR A 133 22.04 1.77 6.84
N LYS A 134 23.18 2.35 7.27
CA LYS A 134 23.38 3.80 7.25
C LYS A 134 23.25 4.37 5.84
N LYS A 135 23.91 3.77 4.84
CA LYS A 135 23.78 4.14 3.43
C LYS A 135 22.33 4.11 2.97
N LEU A 136 21.57 3.07 3.34
CA LEU A 136 20.15 2.94 3.01
C LEU A 136 19.30 4.05 3.63
N THR A 137 19.51 4.38 4.91
CA THR A 137 18.78 5.48 5.58
C THR A 137 19.14 6.85 5.00
N GLN A 138 20.36 7.02 4.51
CA GLN A 138 20.85 8.25 3.86
C GLN A 138 20.59 8.26 2.36
N PHE A 139 20.07 7.16 1.80
CA PHE A 139 19.92 7.01 0.37
C PHE A 139 19.04 8.12 -0.18
N ASN A 140 19.64 8.93 -1.05
CA ASN A 140 18.98 10.08 -1.61
C ASN A 140 19.41 10.33 -3.06
N ILE A 141 18.44 10.27 -3.97
CA ILE A 141 18.65 10.58 -5.38
C ILE A 141 18.34 12.07 -5.66
N LYS A 142 18.14 12.92 -4.64
CA LYS A 142 17.81 14.35 -4.79
C LYS A 142 18.76 15.07 -5.75
N SER A 143 20.05 14.71 -5.80
CA SER A 143 21.02 15.28 -6.75
C SER A 143 20.68 15.04 -8.23
N CYS A 144 19.78 14.10 -8.53
CA CYS A 144 19.47 13.68 -9.90
C CYS A 144 18.07 14.05 -10.37
N VAL A 145 17.24 14.60 -9.48
CA VAL A 145 16.01 15.29 -9.90
C VAL A 145 16.44 16.69 -10.32
N LYS A 146 17.02 16.82 -11.53
CA LYS A 146 17.73 18.03 -11.98
C LYS A 146 16.96 19.34 -11.87
N HIS A 147 15.62 19.34 -11.82
CA HIS A 147 14.82 20.56 -11.82
C HIS A 147 13.42 20.37 -11.20
N ARG A 148 13.33 20.08 -9.90
CA ARG A 148 12.04 20.25 -9.21
C ARG A 148 12.21 21.12 -7.99
N ASP A 149 11.42 22.20 -7.97
CA ASP A 149 10.91 22.78 -6.73
C ASP A 149 10.44 21.63 -5.86
N LYS A 150 10.94 21.58 -4.62
CA LYS A 150 10.62 20.52 -3.65
C LYS A 150 9.10 20.34 -3.44
N ASP A 151 8.30 21.29 -3.94
CA ASP A 151 6.85 21.36 -3.77
C ASP A 151 6.05 20.94 -5.01
N LYS A 152 6.69 20.64 -6.15
CA LYS A 152 5.94 20.31 -7.37
C LYS A 152 5.48 18.85 -7.36
N GLU A 153 4.21 18.66 -7.06
CA GLU A 153 3.51 17.37 -7.06
C GLU A 153 3.75 16.59 -8.36
N CYS A 154 4.04 15.29 -8.23
CA CYS A 154 4.25 14.42 -9.37
C CYS A 154 2.90 14.03 -9.99
N ARG A 155 2.72 14.34 -11.27
CA ARG A 155 1.48 14.10 -12.02
C ARG A 155 1.77 13.54 -13.41
N GLN A 156 0.83 12.79 -13.96
CA GLN A 156 0.86 12.21 -15.31
C GLN A 156 0.76 13.26 -16.41
N ASP A 157 0.09 14.39 -16.15
CA ASP A 157 -0.12 15.49 -17.10
C ASP A 157 0.96 16.58 -17.06
N ASN A 158 1.95 16.46 -16.17
CA ASN A 158 3.05 17.43 -16.06
C ASN A 158 4.07 17.30 -17.20
N ASP A 159 4.24 16.10 -17.77
CA ASP A 159 5.15 15.88 -18.90
C ASP A 159 4.47 16.22 -20.23
N LEU A 160 5.22 16.78 -21.19
CA LEU A 160 4.67 17.18 -22.50
C LEU A 160 3.99 16.01 -23.22
N ASN A 161 4.59 14.82 -23.13
CA ASN A 161 4.13 13.60 -23.79
C ASN A 161 3.22 12.74 -22.89
N GLY A 162 2.88 13.26 -21.71
CA GLY A 162 2.02 12.61 -20.73
C GLY A 162 0.55 12.59 -21.15
N VAL A 163 -0.33 12.05 -20.31
CA VAL A 163 -1.78 12.05 -20.56
C VAL A 163 -2.31 13.43 -20.21
N LYS A 164 -2.78 14.18 -21.21
CA LYS A 164 -3.22 15.57 -21.04
C LYS A 164 -4.72 15.65 -20.79
N SER A 165 -5.10 16.48 -19.82
CA SER A 165 -6.50 16.86 -19.65
C SER A 165 -6.93 17.74 -20.84
N ILE A 166 -7.99 17.35 -21.53
CA ILE A 166 -8.63 18.09 -22.61
C ILE A 166 -9.38 19.30 -22.04
N PHE A 167 -10.08 19.09 -20.92
CA PHE A 167 -10.79 20.16 -20.22
C PHE A 167 -10.12 20.50 -18.90
N ASN A 168 -10.15 21.76 -18.54
CA ASN A 168 -9.86 22.20 -17.18
C ASN A 168 -11.15 22.24 -16.33
N GLU A 169 -10.98 22.40 -15.03
CA GLU A 169 -12.08 22.39 -14.07
C GLU A 169 -13.11 23.50 -14.31
N GLN A 170 -12.67 24.69 -14.74
CA GLN A 170 -13.56 25.82 -15.00
C GLN A 170 -14.39 25.60 -16.27
N GLU A 171 -13.84 24.97 -17.30
CA GLU A 171 -14.56 24.61 -18.52
C GLU A 171 -15.67 23.60 -18.23
N LEU A 172 -15.36 22.54 -17.47
CA LEU A 172 -16.37 21.55 -17.07
C LEU A 172 -17.47 22.17 -16.21
N LEU A 173 -17.13 23.12 -15.33
CA LEU A 173 -18.12 23.86 -14.55
C LEU A 173 -19.02 24.72 -15.44
N LYS A 174 -18.47 25.41 -16.44
CA LYS A 174 -19.25 26.19 -17.41
C LYS A 174 -20.21 25.31 -18.22
N ILE A 175 -19.74 24.13 -18.64
CA ILE A 175 -20.57 23.13 -19.32
C ILE A 175 -21.72 22.70 -18.42
N GLN A 176 -21.43 22.40 -17.14
CA GLN A 176 -22.45 22.00 -16.17
C GLN A 176 -23.50 23.08 -15.94
N ILE A 177 -23.09 24.34 -15.75
CA ILE A 177 -24.02 25.48 -15.56
C ILE A 177 -24.91 25.69 -16.80
N SER A 178 -24.41 25.36 -17.98
CA SER A 178 -25.13 25.53 -19.26
C SER A 178 -25.97 24.30 -19.64
N SER A 179 -25.94 23.23 -18.85
CA SER A 179 -26.65 21.99 -19.13
C SER A 179 -28.06 22.01 -18.56
N GLU A 180 -29.01 21.39 -19.26
CA GLU A 180 -30.37 21.15 -18.74
C GLU A 180 -30.36 20.13 -17.58
N ASP A 181 -29.37 19.23 -17.55
CA ASP A 181 -29.20 18.24 -16.49
C ASP A 181 -28.13 18.68 -15.48
N MET A 182 -28.56 19.46 -14.50
CA MET A 182 -27.70 19.92 -13.39
C MET A 182 -27.26 18.79 -12.45
N ALA A 183 -27.92 17.62 -12.49
CA ALA A 183 -27.58 16.48 -11.65
C ALA A 183 -26.37 15.70 -12.19
N PHE A 184 -26.06 15.83 -13.48
CA PHE A 184 -24.90 15.21 -14.08
C PHE A 184 -23.59 15.90 -13.65
N ASN A 185 -22.74 15.16 -12.94
CA ASN A 185 -21.45 15.66 -12.46
C ASN A 185 -20.36 15.52 -13.53
N PHE A 186 -20.28 16.50 -14.43
CA PHE A 186 -19.29 16.53 -15.52
C PHE A 186 -17.85 16.40 -15.03
N LYS A 187 -17.50 17.06 -13.92
CA LYS A 187 -16.15 16.98 -13.33
C LYS A 187 -15.79 15.55 -12.95
N TYR A 188 -16.69 14.86 -12.26
CA TYR A 188 -16.49 13.49 -11.82
C TYR A 188 -16.41 12.51 -13.00
N VAL A 189 -17.36 12.59 -13.92
CA VAL A 189 -17.42 11.68 -15.08
C VAL A 189 -16.20 11.88 -15.97
N TYR A 190 -15.78 13.12 -16.21
CA TYR A 190 -14.58 13.38 -17.00
C TYR A 190 -13.31 12.81 -16.34
N ASP A 191 -13.10 13.07 -15.04
CA ASP A 191 -11.89 12.61 -14.34
C ASP A 191 -11.79 11.07 -14.35
N PHE A 192 -12.86 10.39 -13.94
CA PHE A 192 -12.82 8.95 -13.68
C PHE A 192 -13.24 8.08 -14.86
N GLU A 193 -14.08 8.57 -15.77
CA GLU A 193 -14.56 7.77 -16.90
C GLU A 193 -13.90 8.15 -18.23
N VAL A 194 -13.30 9.35 -18.34
CA VAL A 194 -12.56 9.77 -19.55
C VAL A 194 -11.06 9.77 -19.31
N TYR A 195 -10.56 10.66 -18.45
CA TYR A 195 -9.12 10.84 -18.23
C TYR A 195 -8.46 9.57 -17.67
N LEU A 196 -9.05 8.97 -16.64
CA LEU A 196 -8.51 7.75 -16.04
C LEU A 196 -8.49 6.56 -17.03
N ASN A 197 -9.52 6.43 -17.87
CA ASN A 197 -9.55 5.37 -18.89
C ASN A 197 -8.47 5.59 -19.95
N GLU A 198 -8.19 6.83 -20.36
CA GLU A 198 -7.07 7.12 -21.25
C GLU A 198 -5.71 6.76 -20.61
N LEU A 199 -5.54 7.10 -19.32
CA LEU A 199 -4.34 6.75 -18.58
C LEU A 199 -4.13 5.23 -18.48
N LEU A 200 -5.20 4.47 -18.22
CA LEU A 200 -5.14 3.01 -18.16
C LEU A 200 -4.90 2.38 -19.53
N ALA A 201 -5.53 2.88 -20.59
CA ALA A 201 -5.27 2.42 -21.95
C ALA A 201 -3.79 2.62 -22.32
N ARG A 202 -3.21 3.77 -21.95
CA ARG A 202 -1.78 4.04 -22.14
C ARG A 202 -0.91 3.10 -21.30
N ALA A 203 -1.29 2.82 -20.06
CA ALA A 203 -0.59 1.86 -19.22
C ALA A 203 -0.58 0.45 -19.85
N HIS A 204 -1.70 -0.02 -20.40
CA HIS A 204 -1.76 -1.32 -21.09
C HIS A 204 -0.80 -1.39 -22.29
N ILE A 205 -0.69 -0.32 -23.08
CA ILE A 205 0.24 -0.26 -24.21
C ILE A 205 1.71 -0.25 -23.75
N MET A 206 1.99 0.45 -22.65
CA MET A 206 3.37 0.70 -22.18
C MET A 206 3.85 -0.32 -21.14
N ASN A 207 2.99 -1.21 -20.62
CA ASN A 207 3.33 -2.13 -19.56
C ASN A 207 4.43 -3.11 -19.99
N ASP A 208 4.22 -3.89 -21.04
CA ASP A 208 5.18 -4.92 -21.46
C ASP A 208 6.58 -4.37 -21.74
N PRO A 209 6.75 -3.25 -22.49
CA PRO A 209 8.08 -2.68 -22.66
C PRO A 209 8.65 -2.10 -21.37
N PHE A 210 7.83 -1.53 -20.48
CA PHE A 210 8.30 -1.08 -19.17
C PHE A 210 8.83 -2.26 -18.34
N GLN A 211 8.06 -3.35 -18.23
CA GLN A 211 8.44 -4.53 -17.46
C GLN A 211 9.70 -5.19 -18.03
N ALA A 212 9.82 -5.30 -19.37
CA ALA A 212 10.98 -5.87 -20.02
C ALA A 212 12.28 -5.08 -19.74
N GLU A 213 12.21 -3.74 -19.75
CA GLU A 213 13.36 -2.90 -19.42
C GLU A 213 13.73 -3.02 -17.94
N MET A 214 12.74 -3.04 -17.03
CA MET A 214 12.97 -3.22 -15.59
C MET A 214 13.59 -4.59 -15.29
N GLU A 215 13.04 -5.66 -15.87
CA GLU A 215 13.58 -7.01 -15.73
C GLU A 215 15.04 -7.07 -16.21
N ASN A 216 15.34 -6.45 -17.35
CA ASN A 216 16.69 -6.41 -17.89
C ASN A 216 17.67 -5.64 -16.97
N ILE A 217 17.23 -4.55 -16.35
CA ILE A 217 18.04 -3.79 -15.38
C ILE A 217 18.37 -4.66 -14.15
N PHE A 218 17.40 -5.40 -13.63
CA PHE A 218 17.56 -6.20 -12.41
C PHE A 218 18.14 -7.60 -12.65
N ARG A 219 18.19 -8.09 -13.89
CA ARG A 219 18.73 -9.41 -14.23
C ARG A 219 20.18 -9.61 -13.77
N SER A 220 20.98 -8.54 -13.77
CA SER A 220 22.38 -8.58 -13.32
C SER A 220 22.56 -8.37 -11.81
N CYS A 221 21.48 -8.12 -11.06
CA CYS A 221 21.56 -7.96 -9.62
C CYS A 221 21.55 -9.32 -8.93
N GLU A 222 22.65 -9.65 -8.26
CA GLU A 222 22.81 -10.91 -7.56
C GLU A 222 21.73 -11.12 -6.47
N GLY A 223 21.07 -12.28 -6.51
CA GLY A 223 20.01 -12.63 -5.55
C GLY A 223 18.71 -11.83 -5.70
N CYS A 224 18.62 -10.90 -6.65
CA CYS A 224 17.42 -10.09 -6.83
C CYS A 224 16.28 -10.92 -7.43
N LYS A 225 15.13 -10.91 -6.77
CA LYS A 225 13.87 -11.42 -7.31
C LYS A 225 13.07 -10.27 -7.90
N PHE A 226 13.04 -10.20 -9.23
CA PHE A 226 12.19 -9.27 -9.97
C PHE A 226 10.79 -9.85 -10.14
N GLU A 227 9.77 -9.04 -9.84
CA GLU A 227 8.37 -9.40 -10.03
C GLU A 227 7.63 -8.28 -10.77
N PRO A 228 7.09 -8.55 -11.98
CA PRO A 228 6.25 -7.57 -12.66
C PRO A 228 4.94 -7.38 -11.90
N GLY A 229 4.56 -6.13 -11.68
CA GLY A 229 3.31 -5.82 -11.01
C GLY A 229 2.15 -5.71 -12.00
N PRO A 230 0.94 -6.20 -11.67
CA PRO A 230 -0.21 -6.00 -12.52
C PRO A 230 -0.58 -4.52 -12.57
N ILE A 231 -1.06 -4.09 -13.74
CA ILE A 231 -1.63 -2.75 -13.94
C ILE A 231 -2.74 -2.55 -12.92
N LYS A 232 -2.70 -1.39 -12.26
CA LYS A 232 -3.73 -1.05 -11.27
C LYS A 232 -5.10 -0.98 -11.93
N THR A 233 -6.09 -1.60 -11.31
CA THR A 233 -7.46 -1.62 -11.86
C THR A 233 -8.11 -0.23 -11.78
N HIS A 234 -9.10 0.01 -12.64
CA HIS A 234 -9.87 1.26 -12.64
C HIS A 234 -10.41 1.62 -11.26
N ASN A 235 -11.10 0.69 -10.60
CA ASN A 235 -11.66 0.91 -9.27
C ASN A 235 -10.59 1.27 -8.22
N GLN A 236 -9.42 0.63 -8.26
CA GLN A 236 -8.31 0.95 -7.34
C GLN A 236 -7.75 2.34 -7.60
N CYS A 237 -7.58 2.74 -8.86
CA CYS A 237 -7.15 4.09 -9.22
C CYS A 237 -8.18 5.15 -8.78
N LYS A 238 -9.46 4.89 -9.06
CA LYS A 238 -10.59 5.77 -8.69
C LYS A 238 -10.68 5.97 -7.18
N LEU A 239 -10.67 4.89 -6.41
CA LEU A 239 -10.67 4.95 -4.95
C LEU A 239 -9.47 5.73 -4.42
N LYS A 240 -8.26 5.44 -4.91
CA LYS A 240 -7.04 6.15 -4.51
C LYS A 240 -7.15 7.64 -4.79
N ALA A 241 -7.64 8.03 -5.96
CA ALA A 241 -7.81 9.44 -6.32
C ALA A 241 -8.88 10.15 -5.50
N GLN A 242 -9.96 9.46 -5.13
CA GLN A 242 -11.02 10.03 -4.28
C GLN A 242 -10.56 10.21 -2.82
N VAL A 243 -9.75 9.29 -2.31
CA VAL A 243 -9.30 9.26 -0.90
C VAL A 243 -8.02 10.07 -0.71
N GLU A 244 -6.94 9.72 -1.41
CA GLU A 244 -5.62 10.33 -1.21
C GLU A 244 -5.48 11.71 -1.86
N TYR A 245 -6.24 11.97 -2.94
CA TYR A 245 -6.11 13.17 -3.75
C TYR A 245 -7.37 14.05 -3.75
N LYS A 246 -8.16 13.96 -2.67
CA LYS A 246 -9.43 14.70 -2.52
C LYS A 246 -9.27 16.21 -2.72
N ASP A 247 -8.21 16.78 -2.14
CA ASP A 247 -7.95 18.23 -2.12
C ASP A 247 -6.86 18.63 -3.11
N LYS A 248 -6.50 17.74 -4.04
CA LYS A 248 -5.48 17.99 -5.06
C LYS A 248 -6.08 18.58 -6.32
N LYS A 249 -5.22 19.26 -7.09
CA LYS A 249 -5.60 19.92 -8.34
C LYS A 249 -6.15 18.92 -9.36
N PHE A 250 -7.23 19.27 -10.04
CA PHE A 250 -7.86 18.50 -11.10
C PHE A 250 -6.95 18.28 -12.34
N PRO A 251 -7.10 17.16 -13.09
CA PRO A 251 -7.84 15.95 -12.71
C PRO A 251 -7.12 15.20 -11.58
N LYS A 252 -7.89 14.64 -10.65
CA LYS A 252 -7.36 13.91 -9.48
C LYS A 252 -6.66 12.63 -9.93
N SER A 253 -7.15 12.00 -10.98
CA SER A 253 -6.55 10.78 -11.54
C SER A 253 -5.15 11.02 -12.12
N ALA A 254 -4.77 12.26 -12.46
CA ALA A 254 -3.41 12.59 -12.89
C ALA A 254 -2.36 12.39 -11.78
N HIS A 255 -2.77 12.33 -10.51
CA HIS A 255 -1.86 12.10 -9.38
C HIS A 255 -1.59 10.60 -9.13
N ILE A 256 -2.28 9.70 -9.83
CA ILE A 256 -1.99 8.26 -9.74
C ILE A 256 -0.70 7.97 -10.51
N ILE A 257 0.42 7.82 -9.80
CA ILE A 257 1.76 7.60 -10.36
C ILE A 257 2.27 6.16 -10.23
N ASP A 258 1.42 5.25 -9.77
CA ASP A 258 1.69 3.84 -9.56
C ASP A 258 0.70 2.95 -10.32
N VAL A 259 0.32 3.39 -11.54
CA VAL A 259 -0.51 2.60 -12.46
C VAL A 259 0.31 1.44 -13.05
N LEU A 260 1.50 1.76 -13.56
CA LEU A 260 2.56 0.79 -13.85
C LEU A 260 3.41 0.60 -12.62
N ARG A 261 3.72 -0.66 -12.30
CA ARG A 261 4.51 -0.98 -11.12
C ARG A 261 5.28 -2.28 -11.29
N CYS A 262 6.42 -2.37 -10.62
CA CYS A 262 7.18 -3.60 -10.46
C CYS A 262 7.89 -3.60 -9.11
N GLN A 263 8.35 -4.79 -8.71
CA GLN A 263 9.02 -4.99 -7.44
C GLN A 263 10.36 -5.69 -7.68
N ALA A 264 11.38 -5.22 -6.96
CA ALA A 264 12.69 -5.86 -6.87
C ALA A 264 12.94 -6.19 -5.40
N THR A 265 13.04 -7.48 -5.10
CA THR A 265 13.23 -7.99 -3.73
C THR A 265 14.65 -8.52 -3.58
N PHE A 266 15.35 -8.10 -2.54
CA PHE A 266 16.76 -8.42 -2.30
C PHE A 266 16.92 -9.23 -1.01
N PRO A 267 17.87 -10.18 -0.95
CA PRO A 267 17.96 -11.14 0.16
C PRO A 267 18.55 -10.56 1.45
N ASN A 268 19.23 -9.41 1.38
CA ASN A 268 19.87 -8.74 2.51
C ASN A 268 20.04 -7.23 2.26
N ILE A 269 20.41 -6.49 3.31
CA ILE A 269 20.55 -5.02 3.25
C ILE A 269 21.67 -4.62 2.28
N GLU A 270 22.78 -5.36 2.27
CA GLU A 270 23.90 -5.12 1.35
C GLU A 270 23.45 -5.19 -0.12
N ARG A 271 22.77 -6.28 -0.51
CA ARG A 271 22.26 -6.47 -1.88
C ARG A 271 21.20 -5.44 -2.25
N LEU A 272 20.37 -5.01 -1.30
CA LEU A 272 19.41 -3.92 -1.52
C LEU A 272 20.14 -2.60 -1.85
N VAL A 273 21.18 -2.25 -1.09
CA VAL A 273 21.99 -1.03 -1.34
C VAL A 273 22.69 -1.14 -2.69
N GLN A 274 23.36 -2.25 -2.98
CA GLN A 274 24.01 -2.50 -4.27
C GLN A 274 23.00 -2.42 -5.43
N GLY A 275 21.81 -2.99 -5.26
CA GLY A 275 20.73 -2.94 -6.25
C GLY A 275 20.22 -1.51 -6.50
N LEU A 276 20.06 -0.71 -5.44
CA LEU A 276 19.70 0.71 -5.55
C LEU A 276 20.78 1.52 -6.28
N GLU A 277 22.05 1.30 -5.96
CA GLU A 277 23.18 1.96 -6.62
C GLU A 277 23.29 1.57 -8.09
N HIS A 278 23.20 0.27 -8.40
CA HIS A 278 23.20 -0.26 -9.76
C HIS A 278 22.06 0.31 -10.60
N PHE A 279 20.82 0.22 -10.10
CA PHE A 279 19.65 0.79 -10.75
C PHE A 279 19.85 2.28 -11.03
N THR A 280 20.30 3.01 -10.01
CA THR A 280 20.50 4.46 -10.09
C THR A 280 21.61 4.84 -11.08
N SER A 281 22.67 4.05 -11.17
CA SER A 281 23.74 4.22 -12.15
C SER A 281 23.24 3.96 -13.58
N LEU A 282 22.52 2.85 -13.78
CA LEU A 282 22.00 2.47 -15.09
C LEU A 282 20.99 3.47 -15.64
N ILE A 283 20.00 3.90 -14.86
CA ILE A 283 18.99 4.86 -15.33
C ILE A 283 19.59 6.24 -15.67
N ARG A 284 20.81 6.54 -15.16
CA ARG A 284 21.55 7.77 -15.48
C ARG A 284 22.47 7.60 -16.70
N SER A 285 22.74 6.37 -17.12
CA SER A 285 23.58 6.11 -18.28
C SER A 285 22.96 6.68 -19.56
N PRO A 286 23.76 7.03 -20.58
CA PRO A 286 23.23 7.51 -21.86
C PRO A 286 22.20 6.57 -22.49
N GLN A 287 22.33 5.25 -22.27
CA GLN A 287 21.40 4.24 -22.80
C GLN A 287 19.97 4.39 -22.26
N TYR A 288 19.81 4.79 -21.00
CA TYR A 288 18.51 4.83 -20.32
C TYR A 288 18.03 6.24 -19.99
N SER A 289 18.90 7.24 -20.01
CA SER A 289 18.54 8.61 -19.61
C SER A 289 17.50 9.28 -20.52
N GLU A 290 17.37 8.82 -21.77
CA GLU A 290 16.29 9.24 -22.68
C GLU A 290 14.97 8.50 -22.43
N LYS A 291 15.04 7.24 -21.95
CA LYS A 291 13.86 6.39 -21.69
C LYS A 291 13.26 6.64 -20.32
N PHE A 292 14.09 6.86 -19.31
CA PHE A 292 13.70 6.96 -17.91
C PHE A 292 14.18 8.26 -17.29
N LYS A 293 13.25 8.94 -16.60
CA LYS A 293 13.56 10.10 -15.77
C LYS A 293 12.99 9.90 -14.38
N VAL A 294 13.84 10.01 -13.36
CA VAL A 294 13.39 9.96 -11.96
C VAL A 294 12.53 11.18 -11.67
N VAL A 295 11.29 10.95 -11.23
CA VAL A 295 10.33 12.02 -10.91
C VAL A 295 9.98 12.11 -9.44
N ARG A 296 10.16 11.04 -8.67
CA ARG A 296 9.97 11.02 -7.22
C ARG A 296 10.75 9.87 -6.61
N VAL A 297 11.28 10.10 -5.41
CA VAL A 297 11.85 9.06 -4.55
C VAL A 297 11.19 9.17 -3.18
N LYS A 298 10.70 8.05 -2.65
CA LYS A 298 10.22 7.91 -1.28
C LYS A 298 11.07 6.85 -0.60
N ASN A 299 11.86 7.26 0.39
CA ASN A 299 12.69 6.36 1.18
C ASN A 299 12.09 6.24 2.59
N VAL A 300 11.40 5.14 2.88
CA VAL A 300 10.77 4.96 4.20
C VAL A 300 11.83 4.70 5.30
N PHE A 301 13.07 4.39 4.92
CA PHE A 301 14.19 4.22 5.85
C PHE A 301 14.74 5.57 6.39
N GLU A 302 14.44 6.71 5.76
CA GLU A 302 14.94 8.05 6.15
C GLU A 302 14.51 8.44 7.58
N ASP A 303 13.30 8.02 8.00
CA ASP A 303 12.74 8.31 9.34
C ASP A 303 13.57 7.69 10.50
N ALA A 304 14.49 6.77 10.20
CA ALA A 304 15.33 6.13 11.21
C ALA A 304 16.33 7.09 11.88
N GLN A 305 16.58 8.27 11.29
CA GLN A 305 17.54 9.25 11.79
C GLN A 305 16.95 10.28 12.75
N GLN A 306 15.62 10.46 12.76
CA GLN A 306 14.96 11.56 13.48
C GLN A 306 14.67 11.29 14.97
N GLY A 307 15.05 10.11 15.49
CA GLY A 307 14.84 9.75 16.90
C GLY A 307 15.89 10.28 17.88
N LYS A 308 16.82 11.15 17.45
CA LYS A 308 17.91 11.65 18.29
C LYS A 308 17.64 13.06 18.78
N ASN A 309 17.11 13.17 20.00
CA ASN A 309 17.29 14.37 20.83
C ASN A 309 17.34 14.11 22.35
N ASP A 310 17.53 12.86 22.78
CA ASP A 310 17.68 12.53 24.20
C ASP A 310 19.12 12.10 24.53
N ASN A 311 19.73 12.85 25.45
CA ASN A 311 21.13 12.88 25.90
C ASN A 311 21.68 11.60 26.57
N ASN A 312 21.59 10.41 25.95
CA ASN A 312 22.18 9.20 26.53
C ASN A 312 23.30 8.59 25.65
N ASN A 313 24.52 8.61 26.21
CA ASN A 313 25.83 8.25 25.64
C ASN A 313 26.06 6.74 25.35
N ASN A 314 25.07 6.00 24.86
CA ASN A 314 25.28 4.63 24.40
C ASN A 314 25.19 4.56 22.86
N GLU A 315 26.34 4.69 22.20
CA GLU A 315 26.48 5.03 20.77
C GLU A 315 26.00 3.97 19.76
N ILE A 316 25.74 2.73 20.16
CA ILE A 316 25.34 1.66 19.21
C ILE A 316 23.83 1.33 19.29
N THR A 317 23.14 1.68 20.37
CA THR A 317 21.72 1.32 20.59
C THR A 317 20.71 2.33 20.02
N SER A 318 21.15 3.35 19.28
CA SER A 318 20.32 4.52 18.94
C SER A 318 19.72 4.54 17.52
N PHE A 319 19.88 3.48 16.72
CA PHE A 319 19.20 3.41 15.42
C PHE A 319 17.74 3.05 15.61
N ASN A 320 16.83 3.83 15.03
CA ASN A 320 15.41 3.50 15.08
C ASN A 320 15.15 2.37 14.07
N ILE A 321 14.98 1.16 14.60
CA ILE A 321 14.81 -0.05 13.79
C ILE A 321 13.37 -0.13 13.31
N PRO A 322 13.14 -0.40 12.02
CA PRO A 322 11.79 -0.43 11.47
C PRO A 322 10.91 -1.45 12.18
N GLN A 323 9.73 -1.00 12.62
CA GLN A 323 8.70 -1.89 13.18
C GLN A 323 7.79 -2.48 12.08
N LYS A 324 7.82 -1.90 10.88
CA LYS A 324 7.02 -2.29 9.73
C LYS A 324 7.92 -2.49 8.51
N ASN A 325 7.43 -3.23 7.54
CA ASN A 325 8.13 -3.42 6.27
C ASN A 325 8.35 -2.05 5.63
N LYS A 326 9.62 -1.74 5.40
CA LYS A 326 10.03 -0.50 4.76
C LYS A 326 10.49 -0.78 3.34
N ASP A 327 10.23 0.20 2.50
CA ASP A 327 10.59 0.16 1.10
C ASP A 327 11.28 1.45 0.67
N VAL A 328 12.00 1.33 -0.44
CA VAL A 328 12.36 2.49 -1.25
C VAL A 328 11.51 2.43 -2.50
N LYS A 329 10.80 3.51 -2.80
CA LYS A 329 9.98 3.65 -4.00
C LYS A 329 10.56 4.73 -4.90
N ILE A 330 10.82 4.38 -6.14
CA ILE A 330 11.27 5.31 -7.17
C ILE A 330 10.20 5.38 -8.24
N ASN A 331 9.60 6.56 -8.42
CA ASN A 331 8.71 6.78 -9.56
C ASN A 331 9.54 7.30 -10.74
N LEU A 332 9.35 6.66 -11.89
CA LEU A 332 10.03 6.97 -13.14
C LEU A 332 9.02 7.46 -14.17
N LEU A 333 9.33 8.55 -14.87
CA LEU A 333 8.71 8.87 -16.14
C LEU A 333 9.35 7.98 -17.21
N PHE A 334 8.58 7.06 -17.76
CA PHE A 334 8.97 6.18 -18.85
C PHE A 334 8.46 6.75 -20.17
N THR A 335 9.35 6.90 -21.16
CA THR A 335 9.04 7.43 -22.49
C THR A 335 9.28 6.38 -23.56
N LYS A 336 8.30 6.16 -24.42
CA LYS A 336 8.39 5.29 -25.59
C LYS A 336 7.48 5.80 -26.70
N ASP A 337 7.96 5.80 -27.93
CA ASP A 337 7.21 6.18 -29.14
C ASP A 337 6.50 7.56 -29.01
N GLY A 338 7.20 8.53 -28.43
CA GLY A 338 6.69 9.89 -28.23
C GLY A 338 5.59 10.03 -27.16
N LYS A 339 5.31 8.98 -26.39
CA LYS A 339 4.37 8.99 -25.26
C LYS A 339 5.10 8.74 -23.95
N SER A 340 4.62 9.33 -22.87
CA SER A 340 5.17 9.10 -21.54
C SER A 340 4.09 8.70 -20.53
N ILE A 341 4.53 7.96 -19.50
CA ILE A 341 3.73 7.55 -18.35
C ILE A 341 4.63 7.43 -17.11
N VAL A 342 4.09 7.76 -15.94
CA VAL A 342 4.80 7.54 -14.67
C VAL A 342 4.49 6.15 -14.13
N GLY A 343 5.54 5.37 -13.85
CA GLY A 343 5.48 4.08 -13.16
C GLY A 343 6.24 4.09 -11.83
N GLU A 344 6.03 3.07 -11.01
CA GLU A 344 6.67 2.89 -9.70
C GLU A 344 7.55 1.63 -9.67
N VAL A 345 8.80 1.79 -9.24
CA VAL A 345 9.70 0.67 -8.92
C VAL A 345 9.85 0.61 -7.41
N GLN A 346 9.44 -0.51 -6.82
CA GLN A 346 9.52 -0.75 -5.39
C GLN A 346 10.70 -1.67 -5.07
N PHE A 347 11.55 -1.24 -4.16
CA PHE A 347 12.72 -1.99 -3.70
C PHE A 347 12.45 -2.49 -2.29
N LEU A 348 12.52 -3.81 -2.12
CA LEU A 348 12.24 -4.50 -0.88
C LEU A 348 13.43 -5.34 -0.43
N PHE A 349 13.53 -5.51 0.88
CA PHE A 349 14.41 -6.50 1.49
C PHE A 349 13.55 -7.70 1.91
N GLU A 350 13.89 -8.89 1.42
CA GLU A 350 13.33 -10.17 1.84
C GLU A 350 13.93 -10.53 3.17
N ILE A 351 13.08 -10.67 4.17
CA ILE A 351 13.57 -10.88 5.52
C ILE A 351 13.53 -12.37 5.77
N MET A 352 14.67 -13.00 5.52
CA MET A 352 14.83 -14.43 5.68
C MET A 352 14.54 -14.86 7.12
N SER A 353 13.71 -15.89 7.25
CA SER A 353 13.28 -16.52 8.51
C SER A 353 14.37 -17.38 9.14
#